data_AF-A0A7T3FZ87-F1
#
_entry.id   AF-A0A7T3FZ87-F1
#
_cell.length_a   1.000
_cell.length_b   1.000
_cell.length_c   1.000
_cell.angle_alpha   90.00
_cell.angle_beta   90.00
_cell.angle_gamma   90.00
#
_symmetry.space_group_name_H-M   'P 1'
#
loop_
_entity.id
_entity.type
_entity.pdbx_description
1 polymer ?
#
loop_
_entity_poly.entity_id
_entity_poly.type
_entity_poly.pdbx_seq_one_letter_code
_entity_poly.pdbx_strand_id
1 'polypeptide(L)'
;MADDLDLRVYRRAPDRYMLWSTRVSDALLDDASREELVEWYLYKRPDGARADIEALVDAADERAATDATETYEESPDWLSGN
;
A
#
# COMPACT_ATOMS: atom_id res chain seq x y z
N MET A 1 25.24 3.05 -8.69
CA MET A 1 24.54 3.59 -7.51
C MET A 1 23.11 3.13 -7.65
N ALA A 2 22.69 2.14 -6.86
CA ALA A 2 21.29 1.75 -6.81
C ALA A 2 20.58 2.96 -6.21
N ASP A 3 19.80 3.66 -7.05
CA ASP A 3 18.87 4.67 -6.56
C ASP A 3 17.88 3.88 -5.69
N ASP A 4 18.11 3.91 -4.38
CA ASP A 4 17.20 3.38 -3.38
C ASP A 4 16.02 4.35 -3.37
N LEU A 5 15.14 4.16 -4.35
CA LEU A 5 13.82 4.76 -4.34
C LEU A 5 13.17 4.19 -3.08
N ASP A 6 13.23 4.94 -1.99
CA ASP A 6 12.53 4.61 -0.76
C ASP A 6 11.03 4.72 -1.06
N LEU A 7 10.48 3.58 -1.48
CA LEU A 7 9.12 3.38 -1.97
C LEU A 7 8.31 2.68 -0.90
N ARG A 8 7.08 3.14 -0.74
CA ARG A 8 6.08 2.52 0.12
C ARG A 8 4.79 2.35 -0.64
N VAL A 9 4.25 1.14 -0.60
CA VAL A 9 2.91 0.84 -1.10
C VAL A 9 1.92 0.91 0.05
N TYR A 10 0.79 1.56 -0.20
CA TYR A 10 -0.36 1.65 0.69
C TYR A 10 -1.59 1.13 -0.05
N ARG A 11 -2.38 0.27 0.59
CA ARG A 11 -3.67 -0.17 0.03
C ARG A 11 -4.73 0.90 0.31
N ARG A 12 -5.45 1.34 -0.71
CA ARG A 12 -6.52 2.35 -0.64
C ARG A 12 -7.91 1.70 -0.69
N ALA A 13 -8.04 0.68 -1.52
CA ALA A 13 -9.28 -0.07 -1.71
C ALA A 13 -8.93 -1.54 -2.06
N PRO A 14 -9.92 -2.46 -2.14
CA PRO A 14 -9.65 -3.78 -2.69
C PRO A 14 -9.08 -3.64 -4.11
N ASP A 15 -7.89 -4.22 -4.32
CA ASP A 15 -7.13 -4.16 -5.58
C ASP A 15 -6.64 -2.76 -6.00
N ARG A 16 -6.77 -1.74 -5.14
CA ARG A 16 -6.30 -0.37 -5.41
C ARG A 16 -5.22 0.04 -4.44
N TYR A 17 -4.11 0.51 -4.98
CA TYR A 17 -2.90 0.82 -4.26
C TYR A 17 -2.38 2.21 -4.61
N MET A 18 -1.69 2.80 -3.65
CA MET A 18 -0.99 4.07 -3.78
C MET A 18 0.50 3.83 -3.58
N LEU A 19 1.31 4.28 -4.53
CA LEU A 19 2.77 4.27 -4.44
C LEU A 19 3.25 5.62 -3.94
N TRP A 20 3.81 5.63 -2.74
CA TRP A 20 4.45 6.78 -2.15
C TRP A 20 5.96 6.67 -2.29
N SER A 21 6.64 7.78 -2.58
CA SER A 21 8.10 7.86 -2.48
C SER A 21 8.49 8.85 -1.40
N THR A 22 9.24 8.40 -0.40
CA THR A 22 9.71 9.30 0.67
C THR A 22 10.78 10.26 0.17
N ARG A 23 11.51 9.89 -0.89
CA ARG A 23 12.53 10.74 -1.51
C ARG A 23 11.96 12.05 -2.04
N VAL A 24 10.85 11.99 -2.78
CA VAL A 24 10.13 13.18 -3.26
C VAL A 24 9.05 13.63 -2.28
N SER A 25 8.81 12.84 -1.22
CA SER A 25 7.77 13.07 -0.22
C SER A 25 6.40 13.27 -0.87
N ASP A 26 6.12 12.49 -1.91
CA ASP A 26 4.93 12.63 -2.74
C ASP A 26 4.43 11.29 -3.30
N ALA A 27 3.16 11.28 -3.72
CA ALA A 27 2.50 10.16 -4.35
C ALA A 27 2.92 10.05 -5.82
N LEU A 28 3.61 8.95 -6.17
CA LEU A 28 4.01 8.70 -7.55
C LEU A 28 2.87 8.10 -8.37
N LEU A 29 2.05 7.26 -7.74
CA LEU A 29 0.84 6.67 -8.30
C LEU A 29 -0.23 6.68 -7.21
N ASP A 30 -1.43 7.08 -7.58
CA ASP A 30 -2.64 7.01 -6.76
C ASP A 30 -3.68 6.18 -7.52
N ASP A 31 -4.45 5.38 -6.80
CA ASP A 31 -5.48 4.49 -7.36
C ASP A 31 -4.98 3.47 -8.42
N ALA A 32 -3.73 3.04 -8.33
CA ALA A 32 -3.14 2.08 -9.27
C ALA A 32 -3.48 0.63 -8.90
N SER A 33 -3.70 -0.20 -9.90
CA SER A 33 -3.79 -1.66 -9.72
C SER A 33 -2.41 -2.28 -9.45
N ARG A 34 -2.39 -3.52 -8.96
CA ARG A 34 -1.14 -4.29 -8.75
C ARG A 34 -0.31 -4.38 -10.04
N GLU A 35 -0.98 -4.62 -11.17
CA GLU A 35 -0.32 -4.75 -12.47
C GLU A 35 0.32 -3.42 -12.90
N GLU A 36 -0.40 -2.31 -12.76
CA GLU A 36 0.13 -0.97 -13.08
C GLU A 36 1.33 -0.59 -12.21
N LEU A 37 1.32 -0.94 -10.91
CA LEU A 37 2.47 -0.75 -10.03
C LEU A 37 3.70 -1.54 -10.51
N VAL A 38 3.49 -2.79 -10.90
CA VAL A 38 4.56 -3.67 -11.41
C VAL A 38 5.14 -3.11 -12.70
N GLU A 39 4.29 -2.75 -13.65
CA GLU A 39 4.71 -2.22 -14.94
C GLU A 39 5.47 -0.90 -14.77
N TRP A 40 4.97 0.01 -13.93
CA TRP A 40 5.65 1.27 -13.64
C TRP A 40 7.00 1.04 -12.98
N TYR A 41 7.09 0.13 -12.00
CA TYR A 41 8.34 -0.19 -11.31
C TYR A 41 9.38 -0.74 -12.28
N LEU A 42 9.00 -1.71 -13.12
CA LEU A 42 9.90 -2.29 -14.12
C LEU A 42 10.29 -1.27 -15.21
N TYR A 43 9.39 -0.35 -15.56
CA TYR A 43 9.68 0.72 -16.50
C TYR A 43 10.72 1.71 -15.93
N LYS A 44 10.59 2.09 -14.66
CA LYS A 44 11.51 3.03 -14.00
C LYS A 44 12.83 2.36 -13.58
N ARG A 45 12.78 1.07 -13.28
CA ARG A 45 13.92 0.26 -12.84
C ARG A 45 13.95 -1.03 -13.65
N PRO A 46 14.50 -1.01 -14.87
CA PRO A 46 14.60 -2.22 -15.69
C PRO A 46 15.50 -3.30 -15.05
N ASP A 47 16.42 -2.89 -14.17
CA ASP A 47 17.24 -3.79 -13.35
C ASP A 47 16.52 -4.30 -12.07
N GLY A 48 15.33 -3.79 -11.79
CA GLY A 48 14.52 -4.18 -10.64
C GLY A 48 13.83 -5.53 -10.84
N ALA A 49 13.65 -6.28 -9.75
CA ALA A 49 12.92 -7.54 -9.79
C ALA A 49 11.43 -7.30 -9.57
N ARG A 50 10.57 -7.97 -10.36
CA ARG A 50 9.12 -7.98 -10.15
C ARG A 50 8.74 -8.39 -8.72
N ALA A 51 9.46 -9.36 -8.16
CA ALA A 51 9.24 -9.83 -6.79
C ALA A 51 9.41 -8.73 -5.72
N ASP A 52 10.20 -7.69 -5.99
CA ASP A 52 10.48 -6.60 -5.06
C ASP A 52 9.25 -5.73 -4.84
N ILE A 53 8.61 -5.29 -5.93
CA ILE A 53 7.35 -4.52 -5.87
C ILE A 53 6.17 -5.40 -5.42
N GLU A 54 6.15 -6.68 -5.80
CA GLU A 54 5.12 -7.61 -5.32
C GLU A 54 5.18 -7.82 -3.81
N ALA A 55 6.38 -7.89 -3.22
CA ALA A 55 6.54 -7.97 -1.77
C ALA A 55 6.03 -6.70 -1.05
N LEU A 56 6.21 -5.52 -1.66
CA LEU A 56 5.67 -4.28 -1.11
C LEU A 56 4.13 -4.24 -1.13
N VAL A 57 3.52 -4.75 -2.20
CA VAL A 57 2.06 -4.89 -2.33
C VAL A 57 1.54 -5.90 -1.31
N ASP A 58 2.19 -7.05 -1.17
CA ASP A 58 1.82 -8.10 -0.21
C ASP A 58 1.86 -7.57 1.23
N ALA A 59 2.96 -6.90 1.59
CA ALA A 59 3.09 -6.24 2.90
C ALA A 59 2.05 -5.13 3.12
N ALA A 60 1.56 -4.46 2.06
CA ALA A 60 0.46 -3.50 2.18
C ALA A 60 -0.89 -4.20 2.39
N ASP A 61 -1.09 -5.36 1.77
CA ASP A 61 -2.29 -6.18 1.95
C ASP A 61 -2.35 -6.78 3.36
N GLU A 62 -1.25 -7.34 3.86
CA GLU A 62 -1.13 -7.87 5.23
C GLU A 62 -1.42 -6.79 6.28
N ARG A 63 -0.88 -5.57 6.08
CA ARG A 63 -1.15 -4.42 6.96
C ARG A 63 -2.63 -4.04 6.93
N ALA A 64 -3.24 -3.96 5.76
CA ALA A 64 -4.66 -3.64 5.62
C ALA A 64 -5.57 -4.75 6.18
N ALA A 65 -5.17 -6.02 6.06
CA ALA A 65 -5.90 -7.14 6.65
C ALA A 65 -5.83 -7.10 8.18
N THR A 66 -4.69 -6.71 8.74
CA THR A 66 -4.50 -6.54 10.19
C THR A 66 -5.33 -5.36 10.71
N ASP A 67 -5.35 -4.24 9.98
CA ASP A 67 -6.16 -3.06 10.31
C ASP A 67 -7.67 -3.36 10.21
N ALA A 68 -8.11 -4.15 9.23
CA ALA A 68 -9.49 -4.61 9.13
C ALA A 68 -9.91 -5.56 10.28
N THR A 69 -8.97 -6.31 10.86
CA THR A 69 -9.22 -7.10 12.07
C THR A 69 -9.22 -6.28 13.36
N GLU A 70 -8.68 -5.06 13.35
CA GLU A 70 -9.03 -4.02 14.34
C GLU A 70 -10.36 -3.37 13.95
N THR A 71 -11.34 -4.21 13.60
CA THR A 71 -12.75 -3.85 13.70
C THR A 71 -12.94 -3.38 15.12
N TYR A 72 -13.18 -2.07 15.24
CA TYR A 72 -13.85 -1.42 16.35
C TYR A 72 -14.99 -2.35 16.79
N GLU A 73 -14.72 -3.24 17.75
CA GLU A 73 -15.74 -3.99 18.46
C GLU A 73 -16.67 -2.91 18.98
N GLU A 74 -17.90 -2.94 18.45
CA GLU A 74 -18.97 -2.03 18.79
C GLU A 74 -18.95 -1.77 20.30
N SER A 75 -18.44 -0.60 20.70
CA SER A 75 -18.46 -0.23 22.11
C SER A 75 -19.92 -0.24 22.54
N PRO A 76 -20.30 -1.09 23.51
CA PRO A 76 -21.69 -1.36 23.80
C PRO A 76 -22.35 -0.13 24.41
N ASP A 77 -23.43 0.31 23.77
CA ASP A 77 -24.68 0.83 24.36
C ASP A 77 -24.59 1.65 25.68
N TRP A 78 -23.63 2.57 25.82
CA TRP A 78 -23.59 3.46 27.00
C TRP A 78 -24.58 4.64 26.91
N LEU A 79 -25.37 4.72 25.82
CA LEU A 79 -26.37 5.76 25.55
C LEU A 79 -27.83 5.33 25.81
N SER A 80 -28.07 4.13 26.33
CA SER A 80 -29.40 3.77 26.84
C SER A 80 -29.56 4.27 28.28
N GLY A 81 -29.73 5.59 28.39
CA GLY A 81 -30.10 6.23 29.63
C GLY A 81 -31.50 5.82 30.05
N ASN A 82 -31.62 5.23 31.25
CA ASN A 82 -32.77 5.38 32.13
C ASN A 82 -32.40 5.08 33.59
#